data_AF-A0A2E0M3A6-F1
#
_entry.id   AF-A0A2E0M3A6-F1
#
_cell.length_a   1.000
_cell.length_b   1.000
_cell.length_c   1.000
_cell.angle_alpha   90.00
_cell.angle_beta   90.00
_cell.angle_gamma   90.00
#
_symmetry.space_group_name_H-M   'P 1'
#
loop_
_entity.id
_entity.type
_entity.pdbx_description
1 polymer ?
#
loop_
_entity_poly.entity_id
_entity_poly.type
_entity_poly.pdbx_seq_one_letter_code
_entity_poly.pdbx_strand_id
1 'polypeptide(L)'
;MLAISAGVTLAVSSCKSDWGKAGDEFEDDDDPNRTTVVVDDPDAEVDLGVVDFNEWRRQRAQKTLHVAEEPDSPDEFRMAEIRDKLKSIDLGRRLFNDLSDTQTTMGGGSALEITDESVLAAYLYNIDAVILRDDAPPGRLLLHAAHELRHAWQDRAGLISDGKDMTLQNHAANLFMSEADARAFAVAVAWQFKQAGDSSVWDAAKNFPPYRLSVERFEDRMKTLEILDGTDLANSDDGLRSAMNAAYTAWFEPEDVRAPYVQGIIIDILRNGGSWSGDGDMPTDIAGRLGRLPGEGLDGADKSYLGGLDIGLAKFYAKNSFPTLEQLRKLKAAAQEAALGNAANNNEEPASVPQTSPAVTRRAMRP
;
A
#
# COMPACT_ATOMS: atom_id res chain seq x y z
N MET A 1 -17.50 -8.59 22.51
CA MET A 1 -16.33 -9.26 23.13
C MET A 1 -15.69 -10.11 22.04
N LEU A 2 -14.68 -9.58 21.36
CA LEU A 2 -13.89 -10.31 20.38
C LEU A 2 -12.58 -10.70 21.05
N ALA A 3 -12.35 -12.00 21.19
CA ALA A 3 -11.10 -12.57 21.67
C ALA A 3 -10.09 -12.55 20.51
N ILE A 4 -8.97 -11.86 20.70
CA ILE A 4 -7.83 -11.86 19.77
C ILE A 4 -6.81 -12.84 20.37
N SER A 5 -6.66 -14.00 19.74
CA SER A 5 -5.60 -14.96 20.06
C SER A 5 -4.26 -14.42 19.59
N ALA A 6 -3.26 -14.47 20.46
CA ALA A 6 -1.91 -14.00 20.22
C ALA A 6 -1.17 -14.90 19.21
N GLY A 7 -0.79 -14.31 18.08
CA GLY A 7 0.23 -14.79 17.15
C GLY A 7 0.98 -13.55 16.66
N VAL A 8 2.13 -13.25 17.26
CA VAL A 8 2.93 -12.06 16.96
C VAL A 8 3.78 -12.36 15.73
N THR A 9 3.28 -11.94 14.56
CA THR A 9 4.08 -11.83 13.33
C THR A 9 4.22 -10.34 13.00
N LEU A 10 5.47 -9.90 12.96
CA LEU A 10 5.95 -8.53 12.75
C LEU A 10 5.46 -7.96 11.40
N ALA A 11 4.77 -6.83 11.41
CA ALA A 11 4.29 -6.14 10.20
C ALA A 11 4.93 -4.76 10.07
N VAL A 12 5.78 -4.59 9.05
CA VAL A 12 6.20 -3.29 8.49
C VAL A 12 4.92 -2.53 8.06
N SER A 13 4.99 -1.21 7.86
CA SER A 13 3.87 -0.44 7.30
C SER A 13 3.56 -0.93 5.87
N SER A 14 2.76 -2.00 5.84
CA SER A 14 2.12 -2.66 4.72
C SER A 14 1.01 -3.52 5.37
N CYS A 15 -0.03 -2.82 5.80
CA CYS A 15 -1.42 -3.24 5.83
C CYS A 15 -1.70 -4.76 5.72
N LYS A 16 -1.96 -5.40 6.87
CA LYS A 16 -2.57 -6.74 6.93
C LYS A 16 -3.90 -6.76 6.18
N SER A 17 -4.12 -7.76 5.34
CA SER A 17 -5.45 -8.10 4.82
C SER A 17 -5.74 -9.58 5.06
N ASP A 18 -6.38 -9.89 6.19
CA ASP A 18 -7.02 -11.20 6.38
C ASP A 18 -8.27 -11.26 5.49
N TRP A 19 -8.15 -11.91 4.32
CA TRP A 19 -9.31 -12.31 3.50
C TRP A 19 -9.16 -13.77 3.06
N GLY A 20 -9.55 -14.66 3.95
CA GLY A 20 -9.70 -16.09 3.70
C GLY A 20 -10.86 -16.67 4.51
N LYS A 21 -12.08 -16.14 4.34
CA LYS A 21 -13.33 -16.84 4.69
C LYS A 21 -14.44 -16.49 3.70
N ALA A 22 -14.32 -17.01 2.48
CA ALA A 22 -15.47 -17.42 1.70
C ALA A 22 -15.32 -18.93 1.52
N GLY A 23 -16.33 -19.67 1.96
CA GLY A 23 -16.26 -21.13 2.04
C GLY A 23 -16.07 -21.76 0.67
N ASP A 24 -15.08 -22.63 0.58
CA ASP A 24 -15.13 -23.86 -0.19
C ASP A 24 -14.31 -24.90 0.59
N GLU A 25 -14.90 -26.07 0.76
CA GLU A 25 -14.26 -27.25 1.34
C GLU A 25 -13.04 -27.60 0.46
N PHE A 26 -11.82 -27.49 1.01
CA PHE A 26 -10.64 -28.08 0.40
C PHE A 26 -10.13 -29.19 1.32
N GLU A 27 -10.10 -30.38 0.75
CA GLU A 27 -9.61 -31.63 1.33
C GLU A 27 -8.15 -31.50 1.80
N ASP A 28 -7.82 -32.27 2.85
CA ASP A 28 -6.47 -32.47 3.36
C ASP A 28 -5.51 -32.86 2.24
N ASP A 29 -4.58 -31.97 1.88
CA ASP A 29 -3.40 -32.31 1.09
C ASP A 29 -2.16 -32.19 2.00
N ASP A 30 -1.72 -33.34 2.50
CA ASP A 30 -0.45 -33.54 3.22
C ASP A 30 0.73 -33.25 2.28
N ASP A 31 1.26 -32.01 2.27
CA ASP A 31 2.56 -31.72 1.65
C ASP A 31 3.71 -31.99 2.66
N PRO A 32 4.53 -33.05 2.46
CA PRO A 32 5.63 -33.40 3.34
C PRO A 32 6.83 -32.44 3.28
N ASN A 33 6.80 -31.38 2.46
CA ASN A 33 7.89 -30.38 2.37
C ASN A 33 7.66 -29.10 3.19
N ARG A 34 6.60 -29.02 4.00
CA ARG A 34 6.41 -27.90 4.93
C ARG A 34 7.45 -27.98 6.06
N THR A 35 8.56 -27.25 5.88
CA THR A 35 9.63 -27.17 6.88
C THR A 35 9.18 -26.21 7.98
N THR A 36 8.59 -26.73 9.04
CA THR A 36 8.28 -25.98 10.26
C THR A 36 9.60 -25.72 10.99
N VAL A 37 10.11 -24.48 10.94
CA VAL A 37 11.23 -24.07 11.80
C VAL A 37 10.63 -23.79 13.18
N VAL A 38 10.78 -24.75 14.10
CA VAL A 38 10.54 -24.56 15.52
C VAL A 38 11.79 -23.91 16.11
N VAL A 39 11.66 -22.70 16.64
CA VAL A 39 12.76 -22.05 17.39
C VAL A 39 12.56 -22.40 18.86
N ASP A 40 13.44 -23.27 19.37
CA ASP A 40 13.36 -23.95 20.69
C ASP A 40 13.96 -23.14 21.87
N ASP A 41 14.11 -21.82 21.77
CA ASP A 41 14.73 -21.03 22.84
C ASP A 41 13.93 -19.74 23.14
N PRO A 42 13.22 -19.68 24.30
CA PRO A 42 12.47 -18.50 24.72
C PRO A 42 13.37 -17.36 25.24
N ASP A 43 14.65 -17.63 25.52
CA ASP A 43 15.65 -16.67 25.98
C ASP A 43 16.73 -16.38 24.94
N ALA A 44 16.64 -16.99 23.75
CA ALA A 44 17.34 -16.45 22.61
C ALA A 44 16.77 -15.05 22.39
N GLU A 45 17.55 -14.03 22.76
CA GLU A 45 17.53 -12.78 22.02
C GLU A 45 17.66 -13.20 20.56
N VAL A 46 16.53 -13.27 19.88
CA VAL A 46 16.51 -13.21 18.44
C VAL A 46 17.16 -11.86 18.20
N ASP A 47 18.47 -11.91 17.95
CA ASP A 47 19.12 -10.93 17.13
C ASP A 47 18.36 -11.04 15.81
N LEU A 48 17.22 -10.34 15.77
CA LEU A 48 16.55 -9.88 14.58
C LEU A 48 17.58 -8.91 14.03
N GLY A 49 18.72 -9.47 13.57
CA GLY A 49 19.90 -8.76 13.15
C GLY A 49 19.32 -7.72 12.26
N VAL A 50 19.42 -6.47 12.72
CA VAL A 50 18.70 -5.35 12.13
C VAL A 50 19.06 -5.44 10.68
N VAL A 51 18.16 -5.97 9.85
CA VAL A 51 18.31 -5.89 8.42
C VAL A 51 18.25 -4.40 8.29
N ASP A 52 19.42 -3.77 8.06
CA ASP A 52 19.46 -2.34 7.80
C ASP A 52 18.63 -2.23 6.54
N PHE A 53 17.36 -1.91 6.74
CA PHE A 53 16.36 -1.93 5.70
C PHE A 53 16.74 -0.88 4.65
N ASN A 54 17.54 0.11 5.05
CA ASN A 54 18.15 1.08 4.15
C ASN A 54 19.37 0.51 3.42
N GLU A 55 20.18 -0.37 4.02
CA GLU A 55 21.22 -1.12 3.31
C GLU A 55 20.64 -2.12 2.31
N TRP A 56 19.63 -2.89 2.72
CA TRP A 56 18.87 -3.80 1.87
C TRP A 56 18.18 -3.05 0.70
N ARG A 57 17.55 -1.89 0.98
CA ARG A 57 17.00 -0.97 -0.04
C ARG A 57 18.09 -0.45 -0.97
N ARG A 58 19.24 -0.01 -0.44
CA ARG A 58 20.35 0.55 -1.23
C ARG A 58 21.01 -0.47 -2.15
N GLN A 59 21.18 -1.71 -1.70
CA GLN A 59 21.81 -2.78 -2.51
C GLN A 59 20.92 -3.24 -3.68
N ARG A 60 19.59 -3.10 -3.59
CA ARG A 60 18.65 -3.51 -4.65
C ARG A 60 18.10 -2.36 -5.49
N ALA A 61 18.08 -1.15 -4.97
CA ALA A 61 17.86 0.06 -5.77
C ALA A 61 18.90 0.23 -6.89
N GLN A 62 20.04 -0.46 -6.82
CA GLN A 62 21.06 -0.50 -7.87
C GLN A 62 20.65 -1.26 -9.15
N LYS A 63 19.42 -1.80 -9.21
CA LYS A 63 18.81 -2.38 -10.42
C LYS A 63 17.53 -1.65 -10.82
N THR A 64 17.52 -0.34 -10.66
CA THR A 64 16.36 0.49 -10.95
C THR A 64 16.62 1.31 -12.19
N LEU A 65 15.60 1.40 -13.05
CA LEU A 65 15.61 2.25 -14.23
C LEU A 65 15.17 3.65 -13.80
N HIS A 66 16.03 4.66 -13.99
CA HIS A 66 15.56 6.04 -13.88
C HIS A 66 14.47 6.32 -14.92
N VAL A 67 13.42 7.06 -14.53
CA VAL A 67 12.24 7.27 -15.38
C VAL A 67 12.52 7.93 -16.75
N ALA A 68 13.71 8.52 -16.91
CA ALA A 68 14.18 9.16 -18.14
C ALA A 68 15.31 8.42 -18.88
N GLU A 69 15.88 7.34 -18.33
CA GLU A 69 17.08 6.68 -18.89
C GLU A 69 16.74 5.49 -19.81
N GLU A 70 17.68 5.08 -20.67
CA GLU A 70 17.53 3.86 -21.47
C GLU A 70 17.91 2.63 -20.62
N PRO A 71 17.21 1.48 -20.77
CA PRO A 71 17.51 0.27 -20.01
C PRO A 71 18.82 -0.39 -20.45
N ASP A 72 19.61 -0.89 -19.50
CA ASP A 72 20.87 -1.59 -19.76
C ASP A 72 20.88 -3.07 -19.31
N SER A 73 19.84 -3.51 -18.59
CA SER A 73 19.71 -4.85 -18.04
C SER A 73 18.30 -5.45 -18.27
N PRO A 74 18.14 -6.79 -18.25
CA PRO A 74 16.83 -7.43 -18.42
C PRO A 74 15.75 -6.93 -17.45
N ASP A 75 16.14 -6.66 -16.20
CA ASP A 75 15.24 -6.12 -15.16
C ASP A 75 14.76 -4.71 -15.55
N GLU A 76 15.65 -3.89 -16.12
CA GLU A 76 15.33 -2.55 -16.61
C GLU A 76 14.51 -2.55 -17.90
N PHE A 77 14.74 -3.50 -18.83
CA PHE A 77 13.93 -3.61 -20.05
C PHE A 77 12.45 -3.81 -19.70
N ARG A 78 12.15 -4.60 -18.67
CA ARG A 78 10.78 -4.76 -18.18
C ARG A 78 10.20 -3.45 -17.63
N MET A 79 10.98 -2.70 -16.85
CA MET A 79 10.54 -1.39 -16.32
C MET A 79 10.34 -0.37 -17.46
N ALA A 80 11.20 -0.42 -18.48
CA ALA A 80 11.08 0.38 -19.69
C ALA A 80 9.78 0.05 -20.45
N GLU A 81 9.41 -1.22 -20.58
CA GLU A 81 8.13 -1.61 -21.20
C GLU A 81 6.92 -1.01 -20.46
N ILE A 82 6.92 -1.05 -19.12
CA ILE A 82 5.85 -0.46 -18.29
C ILE A 82 5.81 1.06 -18.49
N ARG A 83 6.98 1.72 -18.40
CA ARG A 83 7.14 3.15 -18.60
C ARG A 83 6.64 3.57 -19.99
N ASP A 84 7.08 2.88 -21.04
CA ASP A 84 6.78 3.24 -22.42
C ASP A 84 5.30 3.00 -22.74
N LYS A 85 4.73 1.94 -22.16
CA LYS A 85 3.28 1.70 -22.23
C LYS A 85 2.49 2.80 -21.52
N LEU A 86 2.91 3.26 -20.34
CA LEU A 86 2.28 4.41 -19.67
C LEU A 86 2.47 5.71 -20.47
N LYS A 87 3.64 5.95 -21.06
CA LYS A 87 3.89 7.12 -21.94
C LYS A 87 3.06 7.12 -23.22
N SER A 88 2.45 5.98 -23.60
CA SER A 88 1.60 5.88 -24.80
C SER A 88 0.24 6.58 -24.66
N ILE A 89 -0.20 6.87 -23.44
CA ILE A 89 -1.42 7.62 -23.14
C ILE A 89 -1.09 9.04 -22.65
N ASP A 90 -2.06 9.95 -22.75
CA ASP A 90 -1.83 11.36 -22.48
C ASP A 90 -1.42 11.66 -21.04
N LEU A 91 -2.14 11.12 -20.04
CA LEU A 91 -1.83 11.34 -18.63
C LEU A 91 -0.48 10.76 -18.24
N GLY A 92 -0.15 9.56 -18.72
CA GLY A 92 1.13 8.94 -18.42
C GLY A 92 2.28 9.75 -19.01
N ARG A 93 2.16 10.22 -20.25
CA ARG A 93 3.15 11.13 -20.85
C ARG A 93 3.34 12.40 -20.05
N ARG A 94 2.25 13.06 -19.61
CA ARG A 94 2.34 14.27 -18.76
C ARG A 94 3.02 13.96 -17.41
N LEU A 95 2.67 12.84 -16.77
CA LEU A 95 3.28 12.41 -15.52
C LEU A 95 4.79 12.20 -15.65
N PHE A 96 5.23 11.51 -16.70
CA PHE A 96 6.65 11.28 -16.92
C PHE A 96 7.43 12.54 -17.30
N ASN A 97 6.78 13.53 -17.92
CA ASN A 97 7.40 14.84 -18.13
C ASN A 97 7.60 15.59 -16.81
N ASP A 98 6.61 15.55 -15.90
CA ASP A 98 6.77 16.17 -14.57
C ASP A 98 7.84 15.47 -13.72
N LEU A 99 8.06 14.17 -13.94
CA LEU A 99 9.06 13.37 -13.24
C LEU A 99 10.43 13.32 -13.94
N SER A 100 10.61 13.89 -15.15
CA SER A 100 11.85 13.69 -15.92
C SER A 100 13.09 14.31 -15.27
N ASP A 101 12.89 15.40 -14.55
CA ASP A 101 13.95 16.17 -13.89
C ASP A 101 14.14 15.75 -12.42
N THR A 102 13.50 14.67 -11.99
CA THR A 102 13.61 14.13 -10.63
C THR A 102 14.70 13.07 -10.56
N GLN A 103 14.83 12.40 -9.41
CA GLN A 103 15.70 11.22 -9.27
C GLN A 103 14.85 9.93 -9.25
N THR A 104 13.61 10.01 -9.71
CA THR A 104 12.64 8.94 -9.51
C THR A 104 13.04 7.73 -10.36
N THR A 105 13.06 6.57 -9.71
CA THR A 105 13.44 5.31 -10.34
C THR A 105 12.31 4.29 -10.29
N MET A 106 12.33 3.31 -11.20
CA MET A 106 11.41 2.18 -11.26
C MET A 106 12.21 0.88 -11.17
N GLY A 107 11.80 -0.04 -10.30
CA GLY A 107 12.48 -1.33 -10.09
C GLY A 107 11.54 -2.52 -10.07
N GLY A 108 12.03 -3.64 -10.61
CA GLY A 108 11.42 -4.95 -10.47
C GLY A 108 11.60 -5.51 -9.05
N GLY A 109 10.61 -6.27 -8.61
CA GLY A 109 10.40 -6.64 -7.23
C GLY A 109 10.26 -8.15 -7.07
N SER A 110 11.32 -8.90 -7.34
CA SER A 110 11.56 -10.18 -6.64
C SER A 110 11.90 -9.92 -5.15
N ALA A 111 11.95 -8.65 -4.73
CA ALA A 111 12.37 -8.17 -3.42
C ALA A 111 11.21 -7.87 -2.45
N LEU A 112 9.95 -7.97 -2.86
CA LEU A 112 8.82 -8.07 -1.91
C LEU A 112 8.76 -9.51 -1.34
N GLU A 113 9.90 -10.02 -0.86
CA GLU A 113 10.02 -11.30 -0.13
C GLU A 113 9.82 -11.11 1.38
N ILE A 114 9.35 -9.94 1.82
CA ILE A 114 8.86 -9.73 3.17
C ILE A 114 7.35 -9.43 3.10
N THR A 115 6.63 -10.50 3.46
CA THR A 115 5.24 -10.64 3.91
C THR A 115 4.12 -10.31 2.91
N ASP A 116 3.59 -11.40 2.34
CA ASP A 116 2.21 -11.56 1.85
C ASP A 116 1.94 -11.17 0.38
N GLU A 117 1.00 -11.88 -0.26
CA GLU A 117 0.57 -11.68 -1.66
C GLU A 117 -0.13 -10.32 -1.90
N SER A 118 -0.32 -9.53 -0.84
CA SER A 118 -1.18 -8.34 -0.80
C SER A 118 -0.50 -7.03 -1.24
N VAL A 119 0.83 -6.95 -1.27
CA VAL A 119 1.57 -5.73 -1.66
C VAL A 119 2.14 -5.89 -3.06
N LEU A 120 1.47 -5.35 -4.08
CA LEU A 120 1.86 -5.50 -5.48
C LEU A 120 2.80 -4.39 -5.99
N ALA A 121 2.86 -3.26 -5.30
CA ALA A 121 3.75 -2.15 -5.60
C ALA A 121 3.92 -1.25 -4.36
N ALA A 122 4.96 -0.41 -4.35
CA ALA A 122 5.16 0.63 -3.35
C ALA A 122 6.08 1.75 -3.86
N TYR A 123 5.75 3.01 -3.53
CA TYR A 123 6.67 4.13 -3.60
C TYR A 123 7.46 4.28 -2.29
N LEU A 124 8.78 4.32 -2.40
CA LEU A 124 9.71 4.44 -1.27
C LEU A 124 10.32 5.86 -1.25
N TYR A 125 9.66 6.78 -0.56
CA TYR A 125 10.02 8.22 -0.49
C TYR A 125 11.49 8.47 -0.11
N ASN A 126 12.05 7.65 0.78
CA ASN A 126 13.42 7.81 1.28
C ASN A 126 14.52 7.51 0.24
N ILE A 127 14.18 6.80 -0.84
CA ILE A 127 15.10 6.45 -1.93
C ILE A 127 14.53 6.83 -3.31
N ASP A 128 13.39 7.52 -3.34
CA ASP A 128 12.71 7.96 -4.57
C ASP A 128 12.54 6.83 -5.60
N ALA A 129 12.02 5.69 -5.15
CA ALA A 129 11.90 4.49 -5.97
C ALA A 129 10.48 3.93 -5.96
N VAL A 130 9.96 3.64 -7.15
CA VAL A 130 8.76 2.82 -7.36
C VAL A 130 9.19 1.37 -7.52
N ILE A 131 8.76 0.50 -6.61
CA ILE A 131 9.04 -0.93 -6.66
C ILE A 131 7.77 -1.66 -7.05
N LEU A 132 7.85 -2.53 -8.05
CA LEU A 132 6.71 -3.27 -8.59
C LEU A 132 6.93 -4.78 -8.46
N ARG A 133 5.93 -5.57 -8.07
CA ARG A 133 6.05 -7.03 -8.05
C ARG A 133 6.17 -7.61 -9.45
N ASP A 134 6.97 -8.65 -9.56
CA ASP A 134 7.29 -9.29 -10.84
C ASP A 134 6.23 -10.30 -11.30
N ASP A 135 5.30 -10.71 -10.43
CA ASP A 135 4.31 -11.77 -10.69
C ASP A 135 2.88 -11.25 -10.94
N ALA A 136 2.64 -9.94 -10.80
CA ALA A 136 1.32 -9.37 -11.03
C ALA A 136 0.92 -9.43 -12.53
N PRO A 137 -0.35 -9.71 -12.87
CA PRO A 137 -0.83 -9.64 -14.24
C PRO A 137 -0.56 -8.27 -14.87
N PRO A 138 -0.20 -8.17 -16.17
CA PRO A 138 0.25 -6.91 -16.79
C PRO A 138 -0.69 -5.72 -16.57
N GLY A 139 -2.01 -5.92 -16.69
CA GLY A 139 -3.00 -4.86 -16.44
C GLY A 139 -3.00 -4.36 -15.00
N ARG A 140 -2.80 -5.26 -14.02
CA ARG A 140 -2.70 -4.90 -12.60
C ARG A 140 -1.38 -4.21 -12.28
N LEU A 141 -0.30 -4.64 -12.93
CA LEU A 141 1.01 -4.02 -12.80
C LEU A 141 1.00 -2.57 -13.30
N LEU A 142 0.39 -2.30 -14.46
CA LEU A 142 0.23 -0.94 -15.00
C LEU A 142 -0.65 -0.06 -14.10
N LEU A 143 -1.74 -0.62 -13.56
CA LEU A 143 -2.63 0.09 -12.64
C LEU A 143 -1.88 0.53 -11.37
N HIS A 144 -1.10 -0.37 -10.79
CA HIS A 144 -0.34 -0.09 -9.57
C HIS A 144 0.86 0.81 -9.85
N ALA A 145 1.55 0.64 -10.97
CA ALA A 145 2.61 1.55 -11.39
C ALA A 145 2.09 2.99 -11.53
N ALA A 146 0.91 3.18 -12.13
CA ALA A 146 0.29 4.51 -12.22
C ALA A 146 -0.03 5.11 -10.84
N HIS A 147 -0.47 4.28 -9.89
CA HIS A 147 -0.73 4.68 -8.51
C HIS A 147 0.56 5.12 -7.78
N GLU A 148 1.61 4.30 -7.81
CA GLU A 148 2.87 4.62 -7.12
C GLU A 148 3.62 5.78 -7.77
N LEU A 149 3.61 5.89 -9.11
CA LEU A 149 4.19 7.04 -9.79
C LEU A 149 3.42 8.34 -9.46
N ARG A 150 2.13 8.24 -9.13
CA ARG A 150 1.38 9.39 -8.61
C ARG A 150 1.87 9.78 -7.21
N HIS A 151 2.19 8.83 -6.33
CA HIS A 151 2.84 9.15 -5.06
C HIS A 151 4.22 9.79 -5.24
N ALA A 152 5.02 9.34 -6.21
CA ALA A 152 6.28 10.00 -6.55
C ALA A 152 6.07 11.46 -6.97
N TRP A 153 5.07 11.72 -7.82
CA TRP A 153 4.70 13.09 -8.20
C TRP A 153 4.23 13.93 -7.00
N GLN A 154 3.40 13.36 -6.12
CA GLN A 154 2.92 14.05 -4.92
C GLN A 154 4.06 14.40 -3.95
N ASP A 155 5.02 13.50 -3.74
CA ASP A 155 6.20 13.74 -2.90
C ASP A 155 7.05 14.90 -3.47
N ARG A 156 7.30 14.88 -4.78
CA ARG A 156 8.04 15.95 -5.49
C ARG A 156 7.33 17.29 -5.43
N ALA A 157 6.01 17.26 -5.46
CA ALA A 157 5.18 18.45 -5.27
C ALA A 157 5.10 18.91 -3.79
N GLY A 158 5.74 18.20 -2.84
CA GLY A 158 5.70 18.51 -1.41
C GLY A 158 4.32 18.34 -0.79
N LEU A 159 3.57 17.32 -1.22
CA LEU A 159 2.19 17.05 -0.81
C LEU A 159 2.06 15.87 0.15
N ILE A 160 3.10 15.04 0.22
CA ILE A 160 3.25 13.97 1.21
C ILE A 160 4.17 14.49 2.31
N SER A 161 3.78 14.30 3.58
CA SER A 161 4.65 14.57 4.74
C SER A 161 4.90 13.26 5.50
N ASP A 162 6.08 13.14 6.13
CA ASP A 162 6.36 12.08 7.11
C ASP A 162 5.49 12.19 8.39
N GLY A 163 4.67 13.24 8.47
CA GLY A 163 3.57 13.41 9.41
C GLY A 163 3.99 13.96 10.77
N LYS A 164 5.29 14.03 11.07
CA LYS A 164 5.78 14.32 12.43
C LYS A 164 5.58 15.78 12.86
N ASP A 165 5.28 16.63 11.89
CA ASP A 165 5.00 18.05 12.04
C ASP A 165 3.49 18.35 12.17
N MET A 166 2.59 17.40 11.89
CA MET A 166 1.13 17.62 11.92
C MET A 166 0.45 16.90 13.09
N THR A 167 -0.73 17.36 13.51
CA THR A 167 -1.59 16.56 14.40
C THR A 167 -1.91 15.20 13.78
N LEU A 168 -2.15 14.18 14.61
CA LEU A 168 -2.48 12.82 14.14
C LEU A 168 -3.66 12.83 13.15
N GLN A 169 -4.69 13.61 13.44
CA GLN A 169 -5.87 13.72 12.58
C GLN A 169 -5.54 14.42 11.25
N ASN A 170 -4.69 15.44 11.26
CA ASN A 170 -4.26 16.11 10.03
C ASN A 170 -3.34 15.20 9.19
N HIS A 171 -2.43 14.46 9.83
CA HIS A 171 -1.61 13.47 9.13
C HIS A 171 -2.47 12.37 8.49
N ALA A 172 -3.39 11.78 9.25
CA ALA A 172 -4.31 10.77 8.71
C ALA A 172 -5.18 11.31 7.57
N ALA A 173 -5.67 12.56 7.69
CA ALA A 173 -6.40 13.18 6.61
C ALA A 173 -5.52 13.42 5.38
N ASN A 174 -4.27 13.87 5.54
CA ASN A 174 -3.33 14.05 4.42
C ASN A 174 -3.03 12.72 3.71
N LEU A 175 -2.82 11.64 4.49
CA LEU A 175 -2.66 10.29 3.94
C LEU A 175 -3.89 9.87 3.13
N PHE A 176 -5.09 9.97 3.71
CA PHE A 176 -6.32 9.58 3.02
C PHE A 176 -6.55 10.37 1.74
N MET A 177 -6.28 11.67 1.75
CA MET A 177 -6.36 12.50 0.54
C MET A 177 -5.37 12.02 -0.53
N SER A 178 -4.12 11.76 -0.15
CA SER A 178 -3.05 11.34 -1.06
C SER A 178 -3.35 9.98 -1.70
N GLU A 179 -3.86 9.04 -0.92
CA GLU A 179 -4.29 7.71 -1.38
C GLU A 179 -5.50 7.75 -2.29
N ALA A 180 -6.49 8.58 -1.96
CA ALA A 180 -7.67 8.78 -2.79
C ALA A 180 -7.31 9.44 -4.14
N ASP A 181 -6.40 10.42 -4.15
CA ASP A 181 -5.88 11.05 -5.37
C ASP A 181 -5.08 10.06 -6.23
N ALA A 182 -4.16 9.30 -5.62
CA ALA A 182 -3.39 8.28 -6.32
C ALA A 182 -4.29 7.19 -6.93
N ARG A 183 -5.36 6.81 -6.23
CA ARG A 183 -6.36 5.88 -6.77
C ARG A 183 -7.18 6.47 -7.91
N ALA A 184 -7.67 7.71 -7.75
CA ALA A 184 -8.43 8.39 -8.80
C ALA A 184 -7.59 8.55 -10.08
N PHE A 185 -6.30 8.88 -9.94
CA PHE A 185 -5.35 8.97 -11.04
C PHE A 185 -5.15 7.62 -11.74
N ALA A 186 -4.94 6.55 -11.00
CA ALA A 186 -4.79 5.21 -11.57
C ALA A 186 -6.06 4.75 -12.33
N VAL A 187 -7.26 5.09 -11.84
CA VAL A 187 -8.53 4.84 -12.56
C VAL A 187 -8.62 5.67 -13.85
N ALA A 188 -8.21 6.93 -13.82
CA ALA A 188 -8.16 7.79 -15.00
C ALA A 188 -7.19 7.26 -16.07
N VAL A 189 -6.02 6.77 -15.67
CA VAL A 189 -5.07 6.09 -16.55
C VAL A 189 -5.69 4.84 -17.17
N ALA A 190 -6.36 4.01 -16.36
CA ALA A 190 -7.04 2.81 -16.83
C ALA A 190 -8.13 3.15 -17.87
N TRP A 191 -8.85 4.26 -17.68
CA TRP A 191 -9.84 4.74 -18.65
C TRP A 191 -9.21 5.17 -19.97
N GLN A 192 -8.07 5.88 -19.96
CA GLN A 192 -7.38 6.27 -21.19
C GLN A 192 -6.86 5.06 -21.98
N PHE A 193 -6.37 4.02 -21.31
CA PHE A 193 -6.03 2.76 -21.98
C PHE A 193 -7.25 2.12 -22.65
N LYS A 194 -8.39 2.06 -21.95
CA LYS A 194 -9.65 1.54 -22.50
C LYS A 194 -10.07 2.33 -23.74
N GLN A 195 -9.97 3.66 -23.71
CA GLN A 195 -10.26 4.53 -24.86
C GLN A 195 -9.30 4.29 -26.04
N ALA A 196 -8.03 3.99 -25.75
CA ALA A 196 -7.03 3.64 -26.75
C ALA A 196 -7.16 2.21 -27.31
N GLY A 197 -8.14 1.43 -26.82
CA GLY A 197 -8.42 0.07 -27.29
C GLY A 197 -7.76 -1.06 -26.48
N ASP A 198 -7.06 -0.75 -25.38
CA ASP A 198 -6.52 -1.73 -24.44
C ASP A 198 -7.33 -1.73 -23.14
N SER A 199 -8.28 -2.65 -22.99
CA SER A 199 -9.11 -2.74 -21.78
C SER A 199 -8.41 -3.39 -20.59
N SER A 200 -7.20 -3.94 -20.75
CA SER A 200 -6.58 -4.80 -19.73
C SER A 200 -6.38 -4.11 -18.38
N VAL A 201 -6.03 -2.83 -18.36
CA VAL A 201 -5.84 -2.04 -17.13
C VAL A 201 -7.19 -1.71 -16.49
N TRP A 202 -8.19 -1.37 -17.30
CA TRP A 202 -9.55 -1.08 -16.84
C TRP A 202 -10.21 -2.31 -16.23
N ASP A 203 -10.09 -3.46 -16.89
CA ASP A 203 -10.62 -4.73 -16.41
C ASP A 203 -9.89 -5.18 -15.13
N ALA A 204 -8.58 -4.94 -15.02
CA ALA A 204 -7.84 -5.18 -13.79
C ALA A 204 -8.36 -4.31 -12.62
N ALA A 205 -8.62 -3.02 -12.86
CA ALA A 205 -9.15 -2.12 -11.84
C ALA A 205 -10.57 -2.50 -11.42
N LYS A 206 -11.44 -2.83 -12.38
CA LYS A 206 -12.83 -3.22 -12.13
C LYS A 206 -12.94 -4.52 -11.31
N ASN A 207 -12.04 -5.46 -11.55
CA ASN A 207 -12.01 -6.76 -10.87
C ASN A 207 -11.12 -6.75 -9.60
N PHE A 208 -10.58 -5.60 -9.20
CA PHE A 208 -9.82 -5.46 -7.98
C PHE A 208 -10.68 -4.78 -6.89
N PRO A 209 -11.10 -5.49 -5.83
CA PRO A 209 -12.07 -4.98 -4.88
C PRO A 209 -11.78 -3.58 -4.30
N PRO A 210 -10.52 -3.21 -3.95
CA PRO A 210 -10.22 -1.87 -3.44
C PRO A 210 -10.45 -0.72 -4.44
N TYR A 211 -10.52 -1.02 -5.74
CA TYR A 211 -10.74 -0.06 -6.82
C TYR A 211 -12.18 -0.03 -7.31
N ARG A 212 -12.94 -1.09 -7.09
CA ARG A 212 -14.23 -1.34 -7.75
C ARG A 212 -15.18 -0.15 -7.66
N LEU A 213 -15.38 0.42 -6.46
CA LEU A 213 -16.31 1.54 -6.29
C LEU A 213 -15.80 2.83 -6.95
N SER A 214 -14.50 3.12 -6.88
CA SER A 214 -13.91 4.27 -7.60
C SER A 214 -14.06 4.13 -9.11
N VAL A 215 -13.89 2.92 -9.66
CA VAL A 215 -14.10 2.62 -11.08
C VAL A 215 -15.57 2.82 -11.47
N GLU A 216 -16.51 2.30 -10.67
CA GLU A 216 -17.96 2.47 -10.89
C GLU A 216 -18.34 3.96 -10.92
N ARG A 217 -17.94 4.75 -9.90
CA ARG A 217 -18.25 6.19 -9.84
C ARG A 217 -17.60 6.99 -10.96
N PHE A 218 -16.38 6.64 -11.34
CA PHE A 218 -15.69 7.28 -12.47
C PHE A 218 -16.45 7.05 -13.78
N GLU A 219 -16.79 5.80 -14.07
CA GLU A 219 -17.48 5.43 -15.31
C GLU A 219 -18.88 6.04 -15.39
N ASP A 220 -19.64 6.04 -14.30
CA ASP A 220 -20.96 6.68 -14.23
C ASP A 220 -20.87 8.18 -14.49
N ARG A 221 -19.81 8.83 -13.97
CA ARG A 221 -19.60 10.25 -14.22
C ARG A 221 -19.25 10.53 -15.68
N MET A 222 -18.37 9.72 -16.29
CA MET A 222 -18.06 9.84 -17.73
C MET A 222 -19.30 9.67 -18.60
N LYS A 223 -20.11 8.63 -18.37
CA LYS A 223 -21.38 8.42 -19.08
C LYS A 223 -22.34 9.60 -18.91
N THR A 224 -22.41 10.17 -17.71
CA THR A 224 -23.26 11.34 -17.43
C THR A 224 -22.82 12.55 -18.24
N LEU A 225 -21.51 12.82 -18.33
CA LEU A 225 -20.95 13.91 -19.11
C LEU A 225 -21.23 13.73 -20.61
N GLU A 226 -21.06 12.51 -21.13
CA GLU A 226 -21.38 12.19 -22.52
C GLU A 226 -22.85 12.46 -22.86
N ILE A 227 -23.77 12.17 -21.93
CA ILE A 227 -25.21 12.38 -22.10
C ILE A 227 -25.58 13.86 -22.03
N LEU A 228 -25.03 14.61 -21.06
CA LEU A 228 -25.46 15.98 -20.79
C LEU A 228 -24.80 17.02 -21.70
N ASP A 229 -23.52 16.83 -22.00
CA ASP A 229 -22.67 17.88 -22.60
C ASP A 229 -21.91 17.38 -23.86
N GLY A 230 -22.14 16.12 -24.24
CA GLY A 230 -21.53 15.49 -25.41
C GLY A 230 -20.14 14.88 -25.16
N THR A 231 -19.61 14.19 -26.16
CA THR A 231 -18.33 13.48 -26.09
C THR A 231 -17.11 14.39 -25.95
N ASP A 232 -17.23 15.65 -26.39
CA ASP A 232 -16.12 16.61 -26.34
C ASP A 232 -15.77 16.99 -24.90
N LEU A 233 -16.78 17.19 -24.02
CA LEU A 233 -16.53 17.46 -22.61
C LEU A 233 -15.97 16.21 -21.91
N ALA A 234 -16.52 15.03 -22.17
CA ALA A 234 -16.05 13.78 -21.58
C ALA A 234 -14.57 13.45 -21.93
N ASN A 235 -14.10 13.91 -23.09
CA ASN A 235 -12.71 13.75 -23.54
C ASN A 235 -11.81 14.95 -23.22
N SER A 236 -12.30 15.94 -22.47
CA SER A 236 -11.52 17.10 -22.03
C SER A 236 -10.91 16.90 -20.65
N ASP A 237 -9.90 17.72 -20.31
CA ASP A 237 -9.33 17.76 -18.95
C ASP A 237 -10.38 18.09 -17.88
N ASP A 238 -11.42 18.89 -18.21
CA ASP A 238 -12.51 19.21 -17.27
C ASP A 238 -13.43 18.01 -17.01
N GLY A 239 -13.76 17.25 -18.07
CA GLY A 239 -14.49 16.00 -17.92
C GLY A 239 -13.72 14.98 -17.10
N LEU A 240 -12.42 14.87 -17.37
CA LEU A 240 -11.52 14.00 -16.64
C LEU A 240 -11.43 14.38 -15.16
N ARG A 241 -11.21 15.66 -14.84
CA ARG A 241 -11.24 16.19 -13.48
C ARG A 241 -12.55 15.82 -12.77
N SER A 242 -13.68 16.01 -13.44
CA SER A 242 -14.97 15.70 -12.86
C SER A 242 -15.14 14.22 -12.55
N ALA A 243 -14.69 13.32 -13.43
CA ALA A 243 -14.71 11.88 -13.18
C ALA A 243 -13.70 11.44 -12.11
N MET A 244 -12.52 12.06 -12.06
CA MET A 244 -11.53 11.83 -10.99
C MET A 244 -12.05 12.26 -9.63
N ASN A 245 -12.76 13.39 -9.51
CA ASN A 245 -13.41 13.78 -8.25
C ASN A 245 -14.44 12.74 -7.78
N ALA A 246 -15.23 12.17 -8.70
CA ALA A 246 -16.16 11.11 -8.37
C ALA A 246 -15.45 9.85 -7.86
N ALA A 247 -14.35 9.43 -8.51
CA ALA A 247 -13.52 8.30 -8.07
C ALA A 247 -12.84 8.55 -6.72
N TYR A 248 -12.35 9.76 -6.51
CA TYR A 248 -11.73 10.22 -5.27
C TYR A 248 -12.72 10.15 -4.11
N THR A 249 -13.92 10.71 -4.28
CA THR A 249 -14.96 10.71 -3.24
C THR A 249 -15.37 9.28 -2.88
N ALA A 250 -15.47 8.41 -3.89
CA ALA A 250 -15.82 7.01 -3.74
C ALA A 250 -14.86 6.23 -2.82
N TRP A 251 -13.58 6.63 -2.75
CA TRP A 251 -12.57 6.00 -1.90
C TRP A 251 -12.96 6.05 -0.41
N PHE A 252 -13.67 7.12 -0.01
CA PHE A 252 -14.11 7.35 1.36
C PHE A 252 -15.38 6.62 1.75
N GLU A 253 -16.04 5.88 0.85
CA GLU A 253 -17.25 5.13 1.22
C GLU A 253 -16.87 3.81 1.95
N PRO A 254 -16.05 2.89 1.39
CA PRO A 254 -15.85 1.55 1.95
C PRO A 254 -14.84 1.55 3.12
N GLU A 255 -15.26 1.13 4.31
CA GLU A 255 -14.38 1.11 5.49
C GLU A 255 -13.20 0.16 5.33
N ASP A 256 -13.40 -0.97 4.68
CA ASP A 256 -12.38 -1.98 4.35
C ASP A 256 -11.24 -1.43 3.49
N VAL A 257 -11.51 -0.41 2.68
CA VAL A 257 -10.49 0.33 1.94
C VAL A 257 -9.62 1.21 2.85
N ARG A 258 -10.21 1.80 3.90
CA ARG A 258 -9.52 2.77 4.79
C ARG A 258 -8.86 2.13 6.00
N ALA A 259 -9.46 1.07 6.52
CA ALA A 259 -9.03 0.37 7.72
C ALA A 259 -7.54 -0.01 7.71
N PRO A 260 -6.94 -0.45 6.59
CA PRO A 260 -5.53 -0.81 6.59
C PRO A 260 -4.61 0.40 6.85
N TYR A 261 -4.90 1.57 6.29
CA TYR A 261 -4.13 2.81 6.53
C TYR A 261 -4.21 3.26 7.99
N VAL A 262 -5.40 3.16 8.59
CA VAL A 262 -5.61 3.43 10.02
C VAL A 262 -4.76 2.49 10.87
N GLN A 263 -4.78 1.20 10.53
CA GLN A 263 -3.99 0.19 11.22
C GLN A 263 -2.49 0.46 11.12
N GLY A 264 -2.00 0.84 9.93
CA GLY A 264 -0.60 1.22 9.71
C GLY A 264 -0.14 2.36 10.62
N ILE A 265 -0.92 3.45 10.67
CA ILE A 265 -0.64 4.59 11.54
C ILE A 265 -0.63 4.17 13.03
N ILE A 266 -1.59 3.34 13.46
CA ILE A 266 -1.64 2.85 14.84
C ILE A 266 -0.38 2.03 15.18
N ILE A 267 0.05 1.13 14.29
CA ILE A 267 1.25 0.32 14.47
C ILE A 267 2.47 1.22 14.64
N ASP A 268 2.61 2.26 13.82
CA ASP A 268 3.74 3.18 13.88
C ASP A 268 3.74 4.01 15.18
N ILE A 269 2.58 4.44 15.66
CA ILE A 269 2.45 5.10 16.98
C ILE A 269 2.91 4.16 18.10
N LEU A 270 2.45 2.91 18.08
CA LEU A 270 2.78 1.94 19.13
C LEU A 270 4.28 1.62 19.17
N ARG A 271 4.91 1.49 17.99
CA ARG A 271 6.37 1.36 17.83
C ARG A 271 7.11 2.56 18.44
N ASN A 272 6.62 3.77 18.18
CA ASN A 272 7.19 5.02 18.67
C ASN A 272 6.73 5.37 20.09
N GLY A 273 6.72 4.40 21.00
CA GLY A 273 6.42 4.68 22.41
C GLY A 273 4.93 4.83 22.74
N GLY A 274 4.03 4.83 21.77
CA GLY A 274 2.62 5.19 21.97
C GLY A 274 2.39 6.70 22.02
N SER A 275 3.32 7.47 21.43
CA SER A 275 3.27 8.94 21.39
C SER A 275 3.20 9.45 19.96
N TRP A 276 2.53 10.60 19.82
CA TRP A 276 2.52 11.41 18.62
C TRP A 276 2.88 12.83 19.05
N SER A 277 3.90 13.43 18.43
CA SER A 277 4.43 14.74 18.83
C SER A 277 4.03 15.89 17.92
N GLY A 278 3.54 15.60 16.71
CA GLY A 278 3.15 16.64 15.76
C GLY A 278 1.90 17.38 16.23
N ASP A 279 1.95 18.71 16.13
CA ASP A 279 0.90 19.63 16.55
C ASP A 279 0.46 20.60 15.43
N GLY A 280 1.08 20.52 14.26
CA GLY A 280 0.81 21.40 13.14
C GLY A 280 -0.47 21.09 12.37
N ASP A 281 -0.83 22.07 11.55
CA ASP A 281 -1.97 22.00 10.66
C ASP A 281 -1.60 21.49 9.27
N MET A 282 -2.58 20.87 8.61
CA MET A 282 -2.47 20.56 7.19
C MET A 282 -2.43 21.88 6.39
N PRO A 283 -1.57 21.99 5.36
CA PRO A 283 -1.52 23.18 4.50
C PRO A 283 -2.89 23.54 3.93
N THR A 284 -3.26 24.82 4.00
CA THR A 284 -4.61 25.28 3.60
C THR A 284 -4.84 25.19 2.09
N ASP A 285 -3.76 25.16 1.30
CA ASP A 285 -3.75 25.10 -0.16
C ASP A 285 -3.69 23.66 -0.71
N ILE A 286 -3.64 22.65 0.16
CA ILE A 286 -3.36 21.26 -0.24
C ILE A 286 -4.36 20.73 -1.27
N ALA A 287 -5.66 21.02 -1.13
CA ALA A 287 -6.65 20.59 -2.11
C ALA A 287 -6.41 21.25 -3.48
N GLY A 288 -5.95 22.50 -3.50
CA GLY A 288 -5.61 23.22 -4.72
C GLY A 288 -4.37 22.66 -5.44
N ARG A 289 -3.52 21.90 -4.75
CA ARG A 289 -2.29 21.31 -5.29
C ARG A 289 -2.40 19.82 -5.57
N LEU A 290 -3.07 19.05 -4.72
CA LEU A 290 -3.19 17.59 -4.85
C LEU A 290 -4.05 17.17 -6.03
N GLY A 291 -5.20 17.80 -6.25
CA GLY A 291 -6.14 17.43 -7.31
C GLY A 291 -5.75 17.91 -8.71
N ARG A 292 -4.46 18.05 -9.03
CA ARG A 292 -4.00 18.54 -10.34
C ARG A 292 -3.73 17.41 -11.31
N LEU A 293 -4.04 17.63 -12.58
CA LEU A 293 -3.52 16.77 -13.62
C LEU A 293 -2.01 17.07 -13.80
N PRO A 294 -1.18 16.06 -14.09
CA PRO A 294 0.22 16.31 -14.43
C PRO A 294 0.36 17.29 -15.61
N GLY A 295 1.41 18.12 -15.58
CA GLY A 295 1.69 19.16 -16.58
C GLY A 295 0.95 20.48 -16.40
N GLU A 296 0.08 20.63 -15.39
CA GLU A 296 -0.68 21.88 -15.18
C GLU A 296 0.03 22.92 -14.29
N GLY A 297 1.17 22.53 -13.69
CA GLY A 297 1.80 23.28 -12.60
C GLY A 297 0.97 23.26 -11.31
N LEU A 298 1.53 23.79 -10.23
CA LEU A 298 0.87 23.82 -8.90
C LEU A 298 0.15 25.15 -8.61
N ASP A 299 0.28 26.14 -9.50
CA ASP A 299 -0.32 27.47 -9.34
C ASP A 299 -1.81 27.49 -9.70
N GLY A 300 -2.63 28.24 -8.94
CA GLY A 300 -4.05 28.55 -9.26
C GLY A 300 -5.08 27.47 -8.90
N ALA A 301 -5.80 27.63 -7.79
CA ALA A 301 -6.71 26.62 -7.22
C ALA A 301 -7.88 26.16 -8.14
N ASP A 302 -8.15 26.87 -9.22
CA ASP A 302 -9.25 26.64 -10.17
C ASP A 302 -9.09 25.38 -11.03
N LYS A 303 -7.86 24.83 -11.15
CA LYS A 303 -7.64 23.58 -11.92
C LYS A 303 -7.57 22.32 -11.07
N SER A 304 -7.78 22.42 -9.76
CA SER A 304 -7.89 21.22 -8.94
C SER A 304 -9.27 20.59 -9.11
N TYR A 305 -9.33 19.27 -9.22
CA TYR A 305 -10.59 18.54 -9.09
C TYR A 305 -11.05 18.36 -7.63
N LEU A 306 -10.27 18.85 -6.65
CA LEU A 306 -10.60 18.83 -5.24
C LEU A 306 -11.04 20.21 -4.76
N GLY A 307 -12.11 20.25 -3.96
CA GLY A 307 -12.64 21.44 -3.31
C GLY A 307 -12.65 21.35 -1.77
N GLY A 308 -13.24 22.36 -1.13
CA GLY A 308 -13.31 22.42 0.34
C GLY A 308 -14.12 21.29 0.99
N LEU A 309 -15.12 20.75 0.29
CA LEU A 309 -15.90 19.60 0.76
C LEU A 309 -15.04 18.33 0.86
N ASP A 310 -14.08 18.15 -0.05
CA ASP A 310 -13.19 17.00 -0.08
C ASP A 310 -12.23 16.98 1.11
N ILE A 311 -11.70 18.16 1.50
CA ILE A 311 -10.92 18.31 2.74
C ILE A 311 -11.78 17.98 3.96
N GLY A 312 -13.02 18.47 3.98
CA GLY A 312 -13.97 18.20 5.05
C GLY A 312 -14.25 16.71 5.22
N LEU A 313 -14.38 15.98 4.10
CA LEU A 313 -14.57 14.54 4.07
C LEU A 313 -13.37 13.80 4.66
N ALA A 314 -12.16 14.14 4.23
CA ALA A 314 -10.94 13.52 4.75
C ALA A 314 -10.77 13.76 6.25
N LYS A 315 -10.99 14.99 6.71
CA LYS A 315 -10.95 15.34 8.15
C LYS A 315 -12.04 14.62 8.95
N PHE A 316 -13.24 14.45 8.37
CA PHE A 316 -14.32 13.71 9.02
C PHE A 316 -13.92 12.25 9.25
N TYR A 317 -13.44 11.54 8.24
CA TYR A 317 -13.02 10.14 8.41
C TYR A 317 -11.80 10.04 9.32
N ALA A 318 -10.77 10.87 9.14
CA ALA A 318 -9.59 10.88 10.00
C ALA A 318 -9.95 11.14 11.48
N LYS A 319 -10.94 11.98 11.78
CA LYS A 319 -11.38 12.20 13.16
C LYS A 319 -12.08 10.99 13.78
N ASN A 320 -12.84 10.24 12.97
CA ASN A 320 -13.69 9.14 13.45
C ASN A 320 -13.03 7.76 13.35
N SER A 321 -11.89 7.65 12.65
CA SER A 321 -11.19 6.38 12.44
C SER A 321 -10.21 5.99 13.55
N PHE A 322 -9.80 6.93 14.42
CA PHE A 322 -8.74 6.67 15.40
C PHE A 322 -9.28 6.60 16.84
N PRO A 323 -8.82 5.62 17.64
CA PRO A 323 -8.95 5.68 19.09
C PRO A 323 -8.23 6.93 19.64
N THR A 324 -8.65 7.40 20.81
CA THR A 324 -7.93 8.48 21.50
C THR A 324 -6.51 8.04 21.87
N LEU A 325 -5.58 8.99 22.02
CA LEU A 325 -4.21 8.68 22.48
C LEU A 325 -4.20 7.95 23.83
N GLU A 326 -5.17 8.24 24.71
CA GLU A 326 -5.34 7.49 25.96
C GLU A 326 -5.73 6.03 25.71
N GLN A 327 -6.66 5.77 24.77
CA GLN A 327 -7.03 4.41 24.37
C GLN A 327 -5.85 3.66 23.74
N LEU A 328 -5.03 4.32 22.92
CA LEU A 328 -3.83 3.72 22.34
C LEU A 328 -2.78 3.35 23.40
N ARG A 329 -2.58 4.20 24.42
CA ARG A 329 -1.68 3.88 25.55
C ARG A 329 -2.18 2.69 26.36
N LYS A 330 -3.50 2.59 26.61
CA LYS A 330 -4.11 1.44 27.28
C LYS A 330 -3.96 0.16 26.47
N LEU A 331 -4.17 0.22 25.15
CA LEU A 331 -3.95 -0.91 24.24
C LEU A 331 -2.49 -1.37 24.26
N LYS A 332 -1.53 -0.43 24.27
CA LYS A 332 -0.10 -0.75 24.40
C LYS A 332 0.21 -1.46 25.72
N ALA A 333 -0.23 -0.91 26.85
CA ALA A 333 0.01 -1.49 28.16
C ALA A 333 -0.58 -2.90 28.27
N ALA A 334 -1.82 -3.10 27.79
CA ALA A 334 -2.46 -4.41 27.77
C ALA A 334 -1.71 -5.42 26.87
N ALA A 335 -1.19 -4.99 25.72
CA ALA A 335 -0.38 -5.84 24.85
C ALA A 335 0.95 -6.25 25.51
N GLN A 336 1.58 -5.33 26.25
CA GLN A 336 2.81 -5.61 27.01
C GLN A 336 2.55 -6.58 28.17
N GLU A 337 1.47 -6.40 28.92
CA GLU A 337 1.07 -7.33 30.00
C GLU A 337 0.74 -8.73 29.45
N ALA A 338 0.05 -8.83 28.32
CA ALA A 338 -0.24 -10.11 27.67
C ALA A 338 1.02 -10.83 27.18
N ALA A 339 2.01 -10.08 26.64
CA ALA A 339 3.29 -10.65 26.23
C ALA A 339 4.08 -11.19 27.44
N LEU A 340 4.09 -10.46 28.56
CA LEU A 340 4.74 -10.89 29.80
C LEU A 340 4.03 -12.10 30.44
N GLY A 341 2.70 -12.15 30.40
CA GLY A 341 1.92 -13.29 30.89
C GLY A 341 2.13 -14.56 30.07
N ASN A 342 2.26 -14.45 28.75
CA ASN A 342 2.57 -15.58 27.88
C ASN A 342 4.02 -16.07 28.08
N ALA A 343 4.98 -15.17 28.28
CA ALA A 343 6.35 -15.54 28.62
C ALA A 343 6.43 -16.27 29.98
N ALA A 344 5.63 -15.84 30.97
CA ALA A 344 5.56 -16.51 32.26
C ALA A 344 4.95 -17.92 32.19
N ASN A 345 3.98 -18.14 31.29
CA ASN A 345 3.34 -19.45 31.09
C ASN A 345 4.19 -20.43 30.27
N ASN A 346 5.13 -19.94 29.46
CA ASN A 346 6.06 -20.78 28.70
C ASN A 346 7.26 -21.26 29.53
N ASN A 347 7.39 -20.79 30.77
CA ASN A 347 8.42 -21.23 31.74
C ASN A 347 7.91 -22.30 32.72
N GLU A 348 6.71 -22.85 32.54
CA GLU A 348 6.33 -24.09 33.20
C GLU A 348 7.04 -25.27 32.51
N GLU A 349 7.99 -25.90 33.20
CA GLU A 349 8.66 -27.12 32.73
C GLU A 349 7.63 -28.11 32.16
N PRO A 350 7.86 -28.71 30.98
CA PRO A 350 6.95 -29.73 30.47
C PRO A 350 6.88 -30.87 31.47
N ALA A 351 5.68 -31.12 32.00
CA ALA A 351 5.41 -32.23 32.89
C ALA A 351 5.99 -33.52 32.28
N SER A 352 6.91 -34.16 33.01
CA SER A 352 7.65 -35.33 32.56
C SER A 352 6.70 -36.43 32.06
N VAL A 353 6.64 -36.62 30.74
CA VAL A 353 5.96 -37.75 30.13
C VAL A 353 6.80 -39.01 30.40
N PRO A 354 6.25 -40.09 30.99
CA PRO A 354 7.01 -41.30 31.24
C PRO A 354 7.34 -41.97 29.90
N GLN A 355 8.64 -42.05 29.58
CA GLN A 355 9.14 -42.79 28.41
C GLN A 355 8.91 -44.28 28.59
N THR A 356 8.02 -44.87 27.80
CA THR A 356 7.96 -46.32 27.58
C THR A 356 8.76 -46.66 26.32
N SER A 357 9.97 -47.20 26.50
CA SER A 357 10.80 -47.66 25.37
C SER A 357 10.25 -48.96 24.76
N PRO A 358 10.21 -49.11 23.41
CA PRO A 358 10.06 -50.40 22.76
C PRO A 358 11.39 -51.15 22.73
N ALA A 359 11.40 -52.41 23.20
CA ALA A 359 12.56 -53.28 23.15
C ALA A 359 12.87 -53.71 21.71
N VAL A 360 14.03 -53.31 21.18
CA VAL A 360 14.61 -53.85 19.94
C VAL A 360 15.78 -54.77 20.29
N THR A 361 15.57 -56.07 20.14
CA THR A 361 16.59 -57.12 20.35
C THR A 361 17.55 -57.16 19.16
N ARG A 362 18.81 -56.74 19.36
CA ARG A 362 19.90 -56.94 18.39
C ARG A 362 20.46 -58.36 18.52
N ARG A 363 20.44 -59.12 17.42
CA ARG A 363 21.10 -60.42 17.26
C ARG A 363 22.56 -60.18 16.87
N ALA A 364 23.51 -60.64 17.68
CA ALA A 364 24.94 -60.55 17.41
C ALA A 364 25.39 -61.67 16.45
N MET A 365 26.14 -61.32 15.40
CA MET A 365 27.05 -62.25 14.71
C MET A 365 28.43 -62.16 15.39
N ARG A 366 29.01 -63.31 15.68
CA ARG A 366 30.43 -63.51 16.04
C ARG A 366 31.14 -64.11 14.81
N PRO A 367 32.48 -63.97 14.75
CA PRO A 367 33.24 -63.69 13.52
C PRO A 367 33.13 -64.74 12.41
#